data_AF-A0A7S1AL76-F1
#
_entry.id   AF-A0A7S1AL76-F1
#
_cell.length_a   1.000
_cell.length_b   1.000
_cell.length_c   1.000
_cell.angle_alpha   90.00
_cell.angle_beta   90.00
_cell.angle_gamma   90.00
#
_symmetry.space_group_name_H-M   'P 1'
#
loop_
_entity.id
_entity.type
_entity.pdbx_description
1 polymer ?
#
loop_
_entity_poly.entity_id
_entity_poly.type
_entity_poly.pdbx_seq_one_letter_code
_entity_poly.pdbx_strand_id
1 'polypeptide(L)'
;PVCLSRARCMFQLPSLLLQQPLLNVAETECAELENLTRKWSRPWPHTLSADELIGALFHSLTTEAKVESDALLSLSLQDSLEKRNRRDVYLDEGRSRCWQDRSKRFLERRHDTLASLSMDSLYSALAMQHFLDLDAADAARPLELRCSDDSFAGDISDQFHIDAPRGRYTVAGDVFQFRASPGETEEDFVTRLTQAVRKITPPALLGRVTCTISQSGLAALERASLCSIAVSGGQHKVEYTLEADPASAGLLVTLRVHKHGFTQYLMESSRDDFVPMPSDRGSSVSKSAVIAFSHNGDVDVVDIQEHVDIREGGRHLPAESFRKPIPHSPRHVPFADSQWHCLGRVRACVIWVRSAFRRRQPGARNFRTTA
;
A
#
# COMPACT_ATOMS: atom_id res chain seq x y z
N PRO A 1 -37.98 9.07 28.86
CA PRO A 1 -39.46 9.22 28.98
C PRO A 1 -39.86 10.69 29.08
N VAL A 2 -39.98 11.39 27.94
CA VAL A 2 -40.87 12.54 27.68
C VAL A 2 -41.01 12.66 26.15
N CYS A 3 -42.26 12.52 25.69
CA CYS A 3 -42.87 13.02 24.45
C CYS A 3 -42.44 12.49 23.06
N LEU A 4 -42.78 11.22 22.80
CA LEU A 4 -43.36 10.83 21.50
C LEU A 4 -44.85 11.20 21.48
N SER A 5 -45.19 12.45 21.18
CA SER A 5 -46.59 12.84 20.97
C SER A 5 -46.73 13.99 19.98
N ARG A 6 -46.37 13.76 18.71
CA ARG A 6 -46.72 14.70 17.63
C ARG A 6 -46.70 14.09 16.22
N ALA A 7 -47.24 12.89 16.07
CA ALA A 7 -47.48 12.27 14.76
C ALA A 7 -48.84 11.57 14.70
N ARG A 8 -49.88 12.30 15.10
CA ARG A 8 -51.28 11.95 14.82
C ARG A 8 -51.98 13.22 14.33
N CYS A 9 -51.84 13.50 13.04
CA CYS A 9 -52.79 14.28 12.25
C CYS A 9 -52.41 14.13 10.78
N MET A 10 -53.43 14.09 9.91
CA MET A 10 -53.38 13.90 8.45
C MET A 10 -53.34 12.44 7.96
N PHE A 11 -54.45 11.73 8.15
CA PHE A 11 -54.93 10.78 7.14
C PHE A 11 -56.40 11.05 6.86
N GLN A 12 -56.65 11.89 5.86
CA GLN A 12 -57.87 11.87 5.06
C GLN A 12 -57.57 12.61 3.75
N LEU A 13 -57.26 11.85 2.69
CA LEU A 13 -57.88 11.94 1.35
C LEU A 13 -57.15 10.99 0.36
N PRO A 14 -57.85 10.53 -0.70
CA PRO A 14 -57.46 9.44 -1.58
C PRO A 14 -56.61 9.92 -2.76
N SER A 15 -55.62 9.13 -3.18
CA SER A 15 -55.08 9.10 -4.56
C SER A 15 -53.94 8.09 -4.67
N LEU A 16 -54.28 6.86 -5.04
CA LEU A 16 -53.34 5.75 -5.30
C LEU A 16 -52.50 5.92 -6.60
N LEU A 17 -52.57 7.07 -7.26
CA LEU A 17 -51.87 7.33 -8.53
C LEU A 17 -50.72 8.35 -8.42
N LEU A 18 -50.49 8.95 -7.25
CA LEU A 18 -49.37 9.88 -7.02
C LEU A 18 -48.19 9.25 -6.26
N GLN A 19 -48.25 7.96 -5.91
CA GLN A 19 -47.24 7.30 -5.06
C GLN A 19 -46.09 6.63 -5.84
N GLN A 20 -46.24 6.34 -7.13
CA GLN A 20 -45.17 5.70 -7.92
C GLN A 20 -43.88 6.55 -8.06
N PRO A 21 -43.95 7.89 -8.30
CA PRO A 21 -42.75 8.71 -8.38
C PRO A 21 -42.01 8.78 -7.03
N LEU A 22 -42.75 8.86 -5.92
CA LEU A 22 -42.19 8.90 -4.56
C LEU A 22 -41.54 7.58 -4.14
N LEU A 23 -42.06 6.45 -4.62
CA LEU A 23 -41.47 5.12 -4.40
C LEU A 23 -40.14 4.97 -5.14
N ASN A 24 -40.07 5.40 -6.41
CA ASN A 24 -38.81 5.37 -7.16
C ASN A 24 -37.77 6.31 -6.55
N VAL A 25 -38.16 7.48 -6.05
CA VAL A 25 -37.26 8.40 -5.34
C VAL A 25 -36.77 7.77 -4.03
N ALA A 26 -37.67 7.18 -3.22
CA ALA A 26 -37.29 6.55 -1.96
C ALA A 26 -36.41 5.29 -2.16
N GLU A 27 -36.63 4.52 -3.23
CA GLU A 27 -35.77 3.38 -3.59
C GLU A 27 -34.41 3.83 -4.09
N THR A 28 -34.34 4.93 -4.84
CA THR A 28 -33.08 5.53 -5.30
C THR A 28 -32.30 6.13 -4.13
N GLU A 29 -32.95 6.90 -3.25
CA GLU A 29 -32.35 7.45 -2.02
C GLU A 29 -31.92 6.33 -1.07
N CYS A 30 -32.68 5.24 -0.95
CA CYS A 30 -32.26 4.07 -0.17
C CYS A 30 -31.08 3.35 -0.81
N ALA A 31 -31.02 3.23 -2.14
CA ALA A 31 -29.88 2.63 -2.83
C ALA A 31 -28.62 3.50 -2.69
N GLU A 32 -28.77 4.83 -2.76
CA GLU A 32 -27.69 5.78 -2.50
C GLU A 32 -27.24 5.73 -1.04
N LEU A 33 -28.16 5.71 -0.08
CA LEU A 33 -27.85 5.52 1.33
C LEU A 33 -27.22 4.14 1.59
N GLU A 34 -27.61 3.08 0.89
CA GLU A 34 -26.99 1.76 0.98
C GLU A 34 -25.59 1.74 0.35
N ASN A 35 -25.35 2.54 -0.69
CA ASN A 35 -24.04 2.67 -1.31
C ASN A 35 -23.10 3.52 -0.42
N LEU A 36 -23.62 4.62 0.16
CA LEU A 36 -22.94 5.45 1.15
C LEU A 36 -22.63 4.67 2.43
N THR A 37 -23.61 3.94 2.95
CA THR A 37 -23.39 3.10 4.14
C THR A 37 -22.53 1.89 3.83
N ARG A 38 -22.60 1.25 2.65
CA ARG A 38 -21.66 0.18 2.27
C ARG A 38 -20.23 0.65 2.24
N LYS A 39 -19.94 1.87 1.77
CA LYS A 39 -18.59 2.43 1.81
C LYS A 39 -18.11 2.64 3.26
N TRP A 40 -19.01 2.95 4.18
CA TRP A 40 -18.70 3.29 5.57
C TRP A 40 -18.86 2.13 6.57
N SER A 41 -19.36 0.98 6.11
CA SER A 41 -19.66 -0.20 6.95
C SER A 41 -18.92 -1.45 6.53
N ARG A 42 -17.90 -1.33 5.66
CA ARG A 42 -17.02 -2.46 5.40
C ARG A 42 -16.23 -2.74 6.67
N PRO A 43 -16.33 -3.95 7.23
CA PRO A 43 -15.58 -4.28 8.43
C PRO A 43 -14.10 -4.27 8.08
N TRP A 44 -13.33 -3.45 8.78
CA TRP A 44 -11.88 -3.46 8.75
C TRP A 44 -11.42 -4.72 9.51
N PRO A 45 -10.88 -5.75 8.85
CA PRO A 45 -10.67 -7.07 9.46
C PRO A 45 -9.39 -7.16 10.31
N HIS A 46 -8.73 -6.02 10.47
CA HIS A 46 -7.37 -5.87 10.98
C HIS A 46 -7.38 -5.47 12.45
N THR A 47 -6.36 -5.90 13.19
CA THR A 47 -6.28 -5.65 14.64
C THR A 47 -6.04 -4.18 14.98
N LEU A 48 -5.34 -3.45 14.11
CA LEU A 48 -5.17 -2.00 14.19
C LEU A 48 -6.17 -1.34 13.26
N SER A 49 -6.84 -0.29 13.73
CA SER A 49 -7.60 0.61 12.85
C SER A 49 -6.68 1.30 11.84
N ALA A 50 -7.26 1.85 10.76
CA ALA A 50 -6.52 2.61 9.75
C ALA A 50 -5.72 3.78 10.37
N ASP A 51 -6.33 4.52 11.30
CA ASP A 51 -5.67 5.65 11.96
C ASP A 51 -4.54 5.20 12.91
N GLU A 52 -4.68 4.07 13.60
CA GLU A 52 -3.61 3.48 14.42
C GLU A 52 -2.45 2.97 13.58
N LEU A 53 -2.73 2.35 12.43
CA LEU A 53 -1.71 1.86 11.50
C LEU A 53 -0.91 3.02 10.88
N ILE A 54 -1.60 4.08 10.45
CA ILE A 54 -0.96 5.31 9.96
C ILE A 54 -0.15 5.96 11.08
N GLY A 55 -0.72 6.06 12.28
CA GLY A 55 -0.04 6.61 13.45
C GLY A 55 1.26 5.85 13.79
N ALA A 56 1.21 4.51 13.75
CA ALA A 56 2.37 3.65 13.97
C ALA A 56 3.49 3.93 12.95
N LEU A 57 3.16 3.98 11.66
CA LEU A 57 4.12 4.26 10.60
C LEU A 57 4.76 5.64 10.77
N PHE A 58 3.95 6.70 10.91
CA PHE A 58 4.47 8.06 11.00
C PHE A 58 5.23 8.31 12.30
N HIS A 59 4.83 7.67 13.40
CA HIS A 59 5.62 7.71 14.62
C HIS A 59 7.02 7.11 14.41
N SER A 60 7.13 5.97 13.71
CA SER A 60 8.42 5.36 13.36
C SER A 60 9.28 6.32 12.54
N LEU A 61 8.72 6.87 11.46
CA LEU A 61 9.43 7.77 10.54
C LEU A 61 9.86 9.07 11.23
N THR A 62 9.02 9.65 12.08
CA THR A 62 9.39 10.82 12.89
C THR A 62 10.49 10.48 13.89
N THR A 63 10.46 9.29 14.50
CA THR A 63 11.51 8.86 15.43
C THR A 63 12.85 8.66 14.74
N GLU A 64 12.84 7.99 13.58
CA GLU A 64 14.03 7.83 12.73
C GLU A 64 14.61 9.20 12.33
N ALA A 65 13.76 10.13 11.87
CA ALA A 65 14.19 11.46 11.47
C ALA A 65 14.80 12.26 12.64
N LYS A 66 14.26 12.11 13.87
CA LYS A 66 14.83 12.73 15.08
C LYS A 66 16.20 12.15 15.41
N VAL A 67 16.33 10.82 15.43
CA VAL A 67 17.59 10.12 15.71
C VAL A 67 18.68 10.54 14.71
N GLU A 68 18.35 10.61 13.42
CA GLU A 68 19.28 11.06 12.39
C GLU A 68 19.69 12.53 12.58
N SER A 69 18.72 13.41 12.88
CA SER A 69 18.99 14.83 13.17
C SER A 69 19.91 15.00 14.37
N ASP A 70 19.65 14.29 15.46
CA ASP A 70 20.46 14.34 16.68
C ASP A 70 21.89 13.81 16.44
N ALA A 71 22.02 12.73 15.66
CA ALA A 71 23.32 12.19 15.27
C ALA A 71 24.16 13.20 14.48
N LEU A 72 23.56 13.87 13.48
CA LEU A 72 24.24 14.89 12.68
C LEU A 72 24.72 16.07 13.53
N LEU A 73 23.87 16.54 14.46
CA LEU A 73 24.22 17.59 15.42
C LEU A 73 25.38 17.16 16.32
N SER A 74 25.34 15.94 16.86
CA SER A 74 26.38 15.42 17.75
C SER A 74 27.74 15.28 17.06
N LEU A 75 27.74 14.97 15.76
CA LEU A 75 28.94 14.79 14.95
C LEU A 75 29.38 16.09 14.22
N SER A 76 28.64 17.19 14.39
CA SER A 76 28.86 18.46 13.66
C SER A 76 28.94 18.28 12.14
N LEU A 77 28.16 17.35 11.59
CA LEU A 77 28.12 17.07 10.16
C LEU A 77 27.09 17.96 9.46
N GLN A 78 27.42 18.40 8.25
CA GLN A 78 26.46 19.08 7.40
C GLN A 78 25.67 18.07 6.58
N ASP A 79 24.37 18.33 6.50
CA ASP A 79 23.46 17.54 5.71
C ASP A 79 23.22 18.15 4.34
N SER A 80 22.95 17.30 3.34
CA SER A 80 22.50 17.77 2.03
C SER A 80 21.12 18.42 2.14
N LEU A 81 20.76 19.24 1.16
CA LEU A 81 19.47 19.94 1.17
C LEU A 81 18.31 18.94 1.07
N GLU A 82 18.48 17.90 0.24
CA GLU A 82 17.50 16.88 -0.09
C GLU A 82 17.21 15.99 1.12
N LYS A 83 18.27 15.58 1.84
CA LYS A 83 18.14 14.82 3.08
C LYS A 83 17.45 15.63 4.17
N ARG A 84 17.74 16.92 4.28
CA ARG A 84 17.07 17.82 5.21
C ARG A 84 15.59 17.95 4.85
N ASN A 85 15.28 18.24 3.59
CA ASN A 85 13.91 18.33 3.09
C ASN A 85 13.12 17.04 3.36
N ARG A 86 13.77 15.87 3.17
CA ARG A 86 13.19 14.56 3.47
C ARG A 86 12.90 14.37 4.96
N ARG A 87 13.79 14.79 5.86
CA ARG A 87 13.52 14.73 7.31
C ARG A 87 12.41 15.70 7.71
N ASP A 88 12.38 16.90 7.13
CA ASP A 88 11.36 17.90 7.39
C ASP A 88 9.95 17.43 7.00
N VAL A 89 9.81 16.46 6.09
CA VAL A 89 8.51 15.80 5.83
C VAL A 89 7.90 15.21 7.11
N TYR A 90 8.73 14.69 8.01
CA TYR A 90 8.30 13.99 9.23
C TYR A 90 8.45 14.81 10.50
N LEU A 91 9.35 15.80 10.50
CA LEU A 91 9.58 16.70 11.64
C LEU A 91 8.62 17.90 11.64
N ASP A 92 8.18 18.37 10.47
CA ASP A 92 7.15 19.40 10.37
C ASP A 92 5.75 18.77 10.53
N GLU A 93 5.00 19.22 11.53
CA GLU A 93 3.68 18.66 11.82
C GLU A 93 2.67 18.85 10.68
N GLY A 94 2.73 19.98 9.97
CA GLY A 94 1.78 20.28 8.88
C GLY A 94 2.00 19.38 7.68
N ARG A 95 3.27 19.20 7.28
CA ARG A 95 3.68 18.27 6.22
C ARG A 95 3.35 16.84 6.62
N SER A 96 3.69 16.43 7.84
CA SER A 96 3.42 15.07 8.34
C SER A 96 1.92 14.75 8.28
N ARG A 97 1.04 15.65 8.73
CA ARG A 97 -0.42 15.47 8.64
C ARG A 97 -0.91 15.33 7.19
N CYS A 98 -0.39 16.15 6.27
CA CYS A 98 -0.75 16.06 4.85
C CYS A 98 -0.42 14.67 4.26
N TRP A 99 0.71 14.08 4.65
CA TRP A 99 1.11 12.74 4.21
C TRP A 99 0.30 11.62 4.90
N GLN A 100 -0.08 11.80 6.16
CA GLN A 100 -1.02 10.91 6.84
C GLN A 100 -2.39 10.89 6.14
N ASP A 101 -2.91 12.05 5.75
CA ASP A 101 -4.18 12.15 5.00
C ASP A 101 -4.09 11.45 3.64
N ARG A 102 -2.95 11.55 2.95
CA ARG A 102 -2.72 10.82 1.69
C ARG A 102 -2.70 9.31 1.90
N SER A 103 -2.03 8.85 2.97
CA SER A 103 -1.99 7.44 3.37
C SER A 103 -3.40 6.91 3.70
N LYS A 104 -4.23 7.73 4.35
CA LYS A 104 -5.63 7.40 4.62
C LYS A 104 -6.46 7.21 3.35
N ARG A 105 -6.32 8.10 2.36
CA ARG A 105 -7.01 7.96 1.07
C ARG A 105 -6.63 6.68 0.33
N PHE A 106 -5.37 6.24 0.45
CA PHE A 106 -4.94 4.95 -0.08
C PHE A 106 -5.68 3.79 0.59
N LEU A 107 -5.71 3.74 1.93
CA LEU A 107 -6.42 2.69 2.67
C LEU A 107 -7.92 2.63 2.32
N GLU A 108 -8.54 3.80 2.16
CA GLU A 108 -9.95 3.93 1.76
C GLU A 108 -10.18 3.45 0.31
N ARG A 109 -9.30 3.85 -0.61
CA ARG A 109 -9.40 3.50 -2.04
C ARG A 109 -9.20 2.01 -2.29
N ARG A 110 -8.28 1.37 -1.55
CA ARG A 110 -7.88 -0.03 -1.74
C ARG A 110 -8.39 -0.98 -0.65
N HIS A 111 -9.43 -0.58 0.09
CA HIS A 111 -9.97 -1.34 1.22
C HIS A 111 -10.13 -2.85 0.93
N ASP A 112 -10.75 -3.24 -0.18
CA ASP A 112 -11.04 -4.66 -0.46
C ASP A 112 -9.77 -5.48 -0.75
N THR A 113 -8.81 -4.89 -1.46
CA THR A 113 -7.52 -5.52 -1.74
C THR A 113 -6.73 -5.70 -0.44
N LEU A 114 -6.65 -4.63 0.35
CA LEU A 114 -5.88 -4.56 1.60
C LEU A 114 -6.50 -5.37 2.73
N ALA A 115 -7.82 -5.62 2.69
CA ALA A 115 -8.52 -6.45 3.67
C ALA A 115 -8.06 -7.93 3.64
N SER A 116 -7.45 -8.38 2.55
CA SER A 116 -6.96 -9.76 2.43
C SER A 116 -5.52 -9.97 2.90
N LEU A 117 -4.77 -8.88 3.13
CA LEU A 117 -3.38 -8.94 3.55
C LEU A 117 -3.25 -9.31 5.04
N SER A 118 -2.11 -9.88 5.43
CA SER A 118 -1.77 -9.96 6.85
C SER A 118 -1.51 -8.56 7.44
N MET A 119 -1.55 -8.40 8.76
CA MET A 119 -1.22 -7.12 9.42
C MET A 119 0.17 -6.62 9.04
N ASP A 120 1.15 -7.51 9.00
CA ASP A 120 2.54 -7.21 8.61
C ASP A 120 2.61 -6.74 7.16
N SER A 121 2.01 -7.52 6.24
CA SER A 121 1.96 -7.17 4.81
C SER A 121 1.23 -5.86 4.58
N LEU A 122 0.17 -5.58 5.34
CA LEU A 122 -0.57 -4.33 5.27
C LEU A 122 0.27 -3.15 5.77
N TYR A 123 0.98 -3.29 6.88
CA TYR A 123 1.90 -2.25 7.37
C TYR A 123 2.99 -1.96 6.35
N SER A 124 3.63 -2.99 5.80
CA SER A 124 4.63 -2.82 4.75
C SER A 124 4.03 -2.22 3.47
N ALA A 125 2.82 -2.62 3.07
CA ALA A 125 2.15 -2.04 1.90
C ALA A 125 1.87 -0.55 2.10
N LEU A 126 1.41 -0.14 3.29
CA LEU A 126 1.22 1.26 3.65
C LEU A 126 2.54 2.05 3.63
N ALA A 127 3.61 1.48 4.21
CA ALA A 127 4.92 2.12 4.22
C ALA A 127 5.48 2.30 2.80
N MET A 128 5.40 1.26 1.97
CA MET A 128 5.85 1.32 0.58
C MET A 128 5.03 2.32 -0.22
N GLN A 129 3.70 2.32 -0.06
CA GLN A 129 2.82 3.28 -0.70
C GLN A 129 3.25 4.72 -0.38
N HIS A 130 3.52 5.00 0.90
CA HIS A 130 3.96 6.31 1.33
C HIS A 130 5.28 6.73 0.65
N PHE A 131 6.26 5.83 0.54
CA PHE A 131 7.52 6.14 -0.15
C PHE A 131 7.33 6.40 -1.65
N LEU A 132 6.53 5.57 -2.34
CA LEU A 132 6.22 5.78 -3.76
C LEU A 132 5.48 7.11 -4.00
N ASP A 133 4.54 7.43 -3.12
CA ASP A 133 3.79 8.69 -3.18
C ASP A 133 4.69 9.91 -2.91
N LEU A 134 5.68 9.76 -2.01
CA LEU A 134 6.70 10.75 -1.73
C LEU A 134 7.57 11.01 -2.96
N ASP A 135 8.14 9.96 -3.54
CA ASP A 135 9.00 10.06 -4.74
C ASP A 135 8.24 10.66 -5.93
N ALA A 136 6.97 10.25 -6.13
CA ALA A 136 6.13 10.79 -7.18
C ALA A 136 5.80 12.28 -6.99
N ALA A 137 5.59 12.73 -5.74
CA ALA A 137 5.40 14.15 -5.46
C ALA A 137 6.70 14.93 -5.58
N ASP A 138 7.83 14.31 -5.26
CA ASP A 138 9.15 14.93 -5.27
C ASP A 138 9.61 15.29 -6.68
N ALA A 139 9.40 14.39 -7.65
CA ALA A 139 9.72 14.61 -9.05
C ALA A 139 9.04 15.88 -9.63
N ALA A 140 7.87 16.26 -9.10
CA ALA A 140 7.11 17.43 -9.52
C ALA A 140 7.52 18.74 -8.82
N ARG A 141 8.44 18.70 -7.84
CA ARG A 141 8.85 19.88 -7.06
C ARG A 141 10.01 20.65 -7.70
N PRO A 142 10.11 21.97 -7.43
CA PRO A 142 11.33 22.74 -7.65
C PRO A 142 12.52 22.10 -6.93
N LEU A 143 13.72 22.22 -7.51
CA LEU A 143 14.94 21.55 -7.03
C LEU A 143 15.22 21.84 -5.54
N GLU A 144 15.00 23.07 -5.09
CA GLU A 144 15.28 23.51 -3.72
C GLU A 144 14.36 22.85 -2.67
N LEU A 145 13.24 22.28 -3.11
CA LEU A 145 12.22 21.64 -2.28
C LEU A 145 12.19 20.11 -2.44
N ARG A 146 13.11 19.56 -3.24
CA ARG A 146 13.20 18.11 -3.46
C ARG A 146 13.77 17.40 -2.24
N CYS A 147 13.33 16.17 -2.06
CA CYS A 147 13.68 15.23 -1.01
C CYS A 147 14.63 14.13 -1.55
N SER A 148 14.96 14.19 -2.84
CA SER A 148 15.88 13.30 -3.57
C SER A 148 16.67 14.09 -4.61
N ASP A 149 17.86 13.59 -4.92
CA ASP A 149 18.69 14.07 -6.04
C ASP A 149 18.32 13.38 -7.37
N ASP A 150 17.21 12.65 -7.40
CA ASP A 150 16.81 11.85 -8.54
C ASP A 150 16.55 12.74 -9.76
N SER A 151 17.21 12.39 -10.87
CA SER A 151 17.11 13.06 -12.16
C SER A 151 16.39 12.21 -13.20
N PHE A 152 15.84 12.89 -14.20
CA PHE A 152 15.03 12.27 -15.25
C PHE A 152 15.49 12.75 -16.64
N ALA A 153 15.81 11.81 -17.52
CA ALA A 153 16.13 12.05 -18.93
C ALA A 153 14.95 11.63 -19.82
N GLY A 154 14.21 12.61 -20.36
CA GLY A 154 13.08 12.35 -21.26
C GLY A 154 12.00 11.46 -20.62
N ASP A 155 11.56 11.87 -19.43
CA ASP A 155 10.56 11.22 -18.57
C ASP A 155 10.95 9.83 -18.04
N ILE A 156 12.23 9.46 -18.13
CA ILE A 156 12.77 8.21 -17.58
C ILE A 156 13.71 8.53 -16.43
N SER A 157 13.58 7.79 -15.33
CA SER A 157 14.51 7.89 -14.20
C SER A 157 15.93 7.56 -14.64
N ASP A 158 16.91 8.40 -14.33
CA ASP A 158 18.32 8.11 -14.65
C ASP A 158 18.84 6.87 -13.89
N GLN A 159 18.31 6.64 -12.69
CA GLN A 159 18.60 5.45 -11.90
C GLN A 159 18.20 4.17 -12.64
N PHE A 160 17.11 4.19 -13.42
CA PHE A 160 16.72 3.06 -14.27
C PHE A 160 17.77 2.76 -15.35
N HIS A 161 18.34 3.78 -16.00
CA HIS A 161 19.39 3.57 -16.99
C HIS A 161 20.65 2.95 -16.37
N ILE A 162 21.01 3.39 -15.16
CA ILE A 162 22.17 2.85 -14.41
C ILE A 162 21.94 1.39 -13.99
N ASP A 163 20.71 1.04 -13.65
CA ASP A 163 20.37 -0.28 -13.08
C ASP A 163 19.97 -1.33 -14.10
N ALA A 164 19.52 -0.91 -15.29
CA ALA A 164 19.06 -1.79 -16.34
C ALA A 164 20.02 -2.98 -16.60
N PRO A 165 21.35 -2.81 -16.69
CA PRO A 165 22.27 -3.93 -16.93
C PRO A 165 22.41 -4.90 -15.75
N ARG A 166 22.00 -4.50 -14.54
CA ARG A 166 22.15 -5.26 -13.29
C ARG A 166 20.93 -6.11 -12.95
N GLY A 167 19.77 -5.77 -13.52
CA GLY A 167 18.50 -6.44 -13.28
C GLY A 167 18.13 -7.48 -14.34
N ARG A 168 17.11 -8.28 -14.01
CA ARG A 168 16.35 -9.07 -14.98
C ARG A 168 14.96 -8.46 -15.11
N TYR A 169 14.56 -8.12 -16.33
CA TYR A 169 13.27 -7.47 -16.61
C TYR A 169 12.40 -8.39 -17.46
N THR A 170 11.12 -8.46 -17.15
CA THR A 170 10.09 -9.10 -17.98
C THR A 170 9.09 -8.02 -18.37
N VAL A 171 9.04 -7.63 -19.65
CA VAL A 171 8.23 -6.52 -20.14
C VAL A 171 7.27 -7.07 -21.19
N ALA A 172 5.97 -7.08 -20.89
CA ALA A 172 4.93 -7.69 -21.74
C ALA A 172 5.27 -9.13 -22.18
N GLY A 173 5.84 -9.92 -21.28
CA GLY A 173 6.26 -11.31 -21.52
C GLY A 173 7.66 -11.48 -22.11
N ASP A 174 8.27 -10.42 -22.65
CA ASP A 174 9.63 -10.47 -23.18
C ASP A 174 10.66 -10.32 -22.05
N VAL A 175 11.67 -11.20 -22.02
CA VAL A 175 12.70 -11.19 -20.98
C VAL A 175 13.95 -10.45 -21.46
N PHE A 176 14.38 -9.46 -20.67
CA PHE A 176 15.58 -8.67 -20.87
C PHE A 176 16.54 -8.92 -19.71
N GLN A 177 17.73 -9.42 -20.03
CA GLN A 177 18.81 -9.58 -19.07
C GLN A 177 20.12 -9.31 -19.79
N PHE A 178 20.85 -8.30 -19.33
CA PHE A 178 22.15 -8.01 -19.92
C PHE A 178 23.11 -9.17 -19.65
N ARG A 179 23.77 -9.64 -20.70
CA ARG A 179 24.85 -10.60 -20.63
C ARG A 179 25.92 -10.08 -21.57
N ALA A 180 27.07 -9.68 -21.02
CA ALA A 180 28.19 -9.21 -21.80
C ALA A 180 28.50 -10.23 -22.91
N SER A 181 28.25 -9.84 -24.16
CA SER A 181 28.45 -10.68 -25.33
C SER A 181 29.04 -9.83 -26.46
N PRO A 182 29.75 -10.42 -27.42
CA PRO A 182 30.48 -9.64 -28.45
C PRO A 182 29.61 -8.77 -29.37
N GLY A 183 28.28 -8.84 -29.29
CA GLY A 183 27.36 -8.19 -30.23
C GLY A 183 26.32 -7.25 -29.63
N GLU A 184 26.34 -7.01 -28.31
CA GLU A 184 25.45 -6.04 -27.65
C GLU A 184 26.23 -5.25 -26.62
N THR A 185 26.29 -3.93 -26.79
CA THR A 185 26.85 -3.03 -25.78
C THR A 185 25.82 -2.79 -24.66
N GLU A 186 26.29 -2.26 -23.53
CA GLU A 186 25.40 -1.84 -22.43
C GLU A 186 24.38 -0.80 -22.91
N GLU A 187 24.82 0.16 -23.73
CA GLU A 187 23.97 1.21 -24.31
C GLU A 187 22.89 0.65 -25.25
N ASP A 188 23.25 -0.34 -26.09
CA ASP A 188 22.29 -1.02 -26.96
C ASP A 188 21.21 -1.75 -26.13
N PHE A 189 21.63 -2.44 -25.07
CA PHE A 189 20.74 -3.13 -24.15
C PHE A 189 19.77 -2.17 -23.46
N VAL A 190 20.31 -1.09 -22.87
CA VAL A 190 19.51 -0.06 -22.17
C VAL A 190 18.51 0.57 -23.14
N THR A 191 18.94 0.91 -24.35
CA THR A 191 18.07 1.48 -25.40
C THR A 191 16.92 0.54 -25.74
N ARG A 192 17.23 -0.75 -25.97
CA ARG A 192 16.24 -1.78 -26.31
C ARG A 192 15.23 -2.01 -25.18
N LEU A 193 15.70 -2.09 -23.93
CA LEU A 193 14.82 -2.22 -22.76
C LEU A 193 13.94 -0.98 -22.58
N THR A 194 14.51 0.23 -22.69
CA THR A 194 13.77 1.50 -22.63
C THR A 194 12.66 1.56 -23.68
N GLN A 195 12.93 1.13 -24.91
CA GLN A 195 11.92 1.07 -25.97
C GLN A 195 10.78 0.09 -25.62
N ALA A 196 11.10 -1.07 -25.05
CA ALA A 196 10.10 -2.03 -24.61
C ALA A 196 9.20 -1.45 -23.50
N VAL A 197 9.79 -0.78 -22.50
CA VAL A 197 9.04 -0.12 -21.43
C VAL A 197 8.15 0.99 -21.98
N ARG A 198 8.68 1.85 -22.86
CA ARG A 198 7.92 2.93 -23.52
C ARG A 198 6.74 2.41 -24.35
N LYS A 199 6.90 1.26 -25.01
CA LYS A 199 5.86 0.69 -25.87
C LYS A 199 4.57 0.38 -25.10
N ILE A 200 4.69 -0.02 -23.84
CA ILE A 200 3.52 -0.41 -23.02
C ILE A 200 3.16 0.62 -21.95
N THR A 201 4.05 1.57 -21.66
CA THR A 201 3.83 2.57 -20.61
C THR A 201 3.33 3.89 -21.17
N PRO A 202 2.16 4.40 -20.74
CA PRO A 202 1.73 5.75 -21.08
C PRO A 202 2.78 6.80 -20.68
N PRO A 203 3.04 7.84 -21.50
CA PRO A 203 4.07 8.83 -21.21
C PRO A 203 3.97 9.47 -19.83
N ALA A 204 2.75 9.76 -19.36
CA ALA A 204 2.49 10.35 -18.04
C ALA A 204 2.89 9.44 -16.86
N LEU A 205 3.06 8.14 -17.08
CA LEU A 205 3.44 7.16 -16.05
C LEU A 205 4.92 6.76 -16.15
N LEU A 206 5.61 7.12 -17.23
CA LEU A 206 6.93 6.60 -17.56
C LEU A 206 7.95 6.84 -16.44
N GLY A 207 7.99 8.05 -15.89
CA GLY A 207 8.92 8.39 -14.80
C GLY A 207 8.64 7.58 -13.53
N ARG A 208 7.37 7.36 -13.19
CA ARG A 208 6.97 6.61 -12.00
C ARG A 208 7.22 5.11 -12.15
N VAL A 209 6.90 4.56 -13.31
CA VAL A 209 7.18 3.15 -13.63
C VAL A 209 8.68 2.90 -13.59
N THR A 210 9.48 3.71 -14.29
CA THR A 210 10.95 3.55 -14.36
C THR A 210 11.62 3.75 -13.00
N CYS A 211 11.14 4.67 -12.16
CA CYS A 211 11.58 4.79 -10.77
C CYS A 211 11.24 3.53 -9.93
N THR A 212 10.08 2.92 -10.18
CA THR A 212 9.66 1.70 -9.45
C THR A 212 10.44 0.46 -9.89
N ILE A 213 10.85 0.38 -11.17
CA ILE A 213 11.69 -0.73 -11.71
C ILE A 213 13.20 -0.42 -11.69
N SER A 214 13.64 0.40 -10.74
CA SER A 214 15.04 0.71 -10.47
C SER A 214 15.39 0.48 -9.00
N GLN A 215 16.63 0.80 -8.60
CA GLN A 215 17.05 0.80 -7.21
C GLN A 215 16.18 1.69 -6.31
N SER A 216 15.55 2.76 -6.83
CA SER A 216 14.66 3.60 -6.03
C SER A 216 13.45 2.81 -5.54
N GLY A 217 12.80 2.05 -6.42
CA GLY A 217 11.70 1.14 -6.05
C GLY A 217 12.14 0.01 -5.12
N LEU A 218 13.33 -0.58 -5.32
CA LEU A 218 13.89 -1.56 -4.39
C LEU A 218 14.18 -0.96 -3.01
N ALA A 219 14.68 0.27 -2.94
CA ALA A 219 14.94 0.95 -1.69
C ALA A 219 13.63 1.24 -0.94
N ALA A 220 12.57 1.61 -1.65
CA ALA A 220 11.23 1.73 -1.07
C ALA A 220 10.72 0.40 -0.49
N LEU A 221 10.89 -0.72 -1.22
CA LEU A 221 10.53 -2.05 -0.74
C LEU A 221 11.35 -2.48 0.49
N GLU A 222 12.67 -2.32 0.44
CA GLU A 222 13.55 -2.68 1.56
C GLU A 222 13.27 -1.83 2.80
N ARG A 223 12.98 -0.53 2.62
CA ARG A 223 12.62 0.38 3.73
C ARG A 223 11.24 0.12 4.31
N ALA A 224 10.28 -0.30 3.47
CA ALA A 224 8.94 -0.67 3.92
C ALA A 224 8.89 -2.02 4.65
N SER A 225 9.94 -2.81 4.50
CA SER A 225 10.01 -4.18 4.98
C SER A 225 10.11 -4.26 6.51
N LEU A 226 9.33 -5.16 7.11
CA LEU A 226 9.48 -5.50 8.52
C LEU A 226 10.65 -6.47 8.74
N CYS A 227 11.03 -7.24 7.72
CA CYS A 227 12.23 -8.06 7.74
C CYS A 227 13.50 -7.19 7.68
N SER A 228 14.12 -6.94 8.84
CA SER A 228 15.37 -6.18 8.94
C SER A 228 16.56 -7.08 9.21
N ILE A 229 17.07 -7.64 8.12
CA ILE A 229 18.32 -8.39 8.09
C ILE A 229 19.21 -7.89 6.97
N ALA A 230 20.48 -7.66 7.30
CA ALA A 230 21.54 -7.53 6.32
C ALA A 230 22.23 -8.88 6.18
N VAL A 231 22.60 -9.27 4.96
CA VAL A 231 23.22 -10.58 4.68
C VAL A 231 24.59 -10.39 4.03
N SER A 232 25.49 -11.34 4.27
CA SER A 232 26.85 -11.32 3.74
C SER A 232 27.21 -12.65 3.06
N GLY A 233 27.82 -12.53 1.88
CA GLY A 233 28.08 -13.64 0.96
C GLY A 233 26.87 -13.98 0.06
N GLY A 234 27.04 -15.00 -0.78
CA GLY A 234 25.96 -15.53 -1.62
C GLY A 234 25.69 -14.74 -2.91
N GLN A 235 24.47 -14.87 -3.42
CA GLN A 235 23.98 -14.25 -4.64
C GLN A 235 22.78 -13.34 -4.35
N HIS A 236 22.73 -12.23 -5.07
CA HIS A 236 21.63 -11.28 -5.06
C HIS A 236 21.00 -11.26 -6.45
N LYS A 237 19.72 -11.63 -6.53
CA LYS A 237 18.92 -11.59 -7.77
C LYS A 237 17.83 -10.54 -7.64
N VAL A 238 17.75 -9.66 -8.63
CA VAL A 238 16.73 -8.62 -8.75
C VAL A 238 15.94 -8.89 -10.02
N GLU A 239 14.62 -8.97 -9.86
CA GLU A 239 13.69 -9.25 -10.95
C GLU A 239 12.58 -8.19 -10.96
N TYR A 240 12.31 -7.65 -12.14
CA TYR A 240 11.21 -6.74 -12.40
C TYR A 240 10.30 -7.33 -13.45
N THR A 241 8.99 -7.18 -13.27
CA THR A 241 7.98 -7.50 -14.28
C THR A 241 7.12 -6.27 -14.51
N LEU A 242 6.86 -5.93 -15.77
CA LEU A 242 5.96 -4.87 -16.19
C LEU A 242 4.99 -5.42 -17.24
N GLU A 243 3.71 -5.39 -16.93
CA GLU A 243 2.65 -5.93 -17.79
C GLU A 243 1.38 -5.09 -17.72
N ALA A 244 0.46 -5.32 -18.65
CA ALA A 244 -0.87 -4.73 -18.58
C ALA A 244 -1.64 -5.35 -17.41
N ASP A 245 -2.37 -4.52 -16.66
CA ASP A 245 -3.23 -5.02 -15.59
C ASP A 245 -4.40 -5.81 -16.21
N PRO A 246 -4.60 -7.11 -15.91
CA PRO A 246 -5.74 -7.85 -16.43
C PRO A 246 -7.08 -7.38 -15.85
N ALA A 247 -7.06 -6.70 -14.70
CA ALA A 247 -8.26 -6.23 -14.01
C ALA A 247 -8.64 -4.78 -14.35
N SER A 248 -7.76 -4.02 -15.00
CA SER A 248 -8.00 -2.61 -15.32
C SER A 248 -7.28 -2.16 -16.60
N ALA A 249 -7.59 -0.98 -17.13
CA ALA A 249 -6.84 -0.40 -18.25
C ALA A 249 -5.46 0.18 -17.82
N GLY A 250 -4.87 -0.35 -16.74
CA GLY A 250 -3.63 0.11 -16.14
C GLY A 250 -2.43 -0.81 -16.42
N LEU A 251 -1.39 -0.65 -15.61
CA LEU A 251 -0.19 -1.48 -15.62
C LEU A 251 0.02 -2.11 -14.26
N LEU A 252 0.62 -3.31 -14.25
CA LEU A 252 1.14 -3.95 -13.05
C LEU A 252 2.66 -4.02 -13.14
N VAL A 253 3.30 -3.55 -12.07
CA VAL A 253 4.71 -3.75 -11.81
C VAL A 253 4.87 -4.74 -10.68
N THR A 254 5.66 -5.77 -10.89
CA THR A 254 6.16 -6.62 -9.81
C THR A 254 7.65 -6.39 -9.67
N LEU A 255 8.12 -6.03 -8.48
CA LEU A 255 9.55 -6.06 -8.16
C LEU A 255 9.82 -7.14 -7.14
N ARG A 256 10.95 -7.83 -7.31
CA ARG A 256 11.40 -8.89 -6.43
C ARG A 256 12.89 -8.81 -6.22
N VAL A 257 13.29 -8.90 -4.96
CA VAL A 257 14.66 -9.14 -4.54
C VAL A 257 14.76 -10.51 -3.88
N HIS A 258 15.76 -11.29 -4.27
CA HIS A 258 16.05 -12.59 -3.68
C HIS A 258 17.54 -12.73 -3.38
N LYS A 259 17.87 -12.79 -2.09
CA LYS A 259 19.22 -12.99 -1.55
C LYS A 259 19.31 -14.44 -1.07
N HIS A 260 20.28 -15.20 -1.55
CA HIS A 260 20.42 -16.63 -1.24
C HIS A 260 21.87 -17.08 -1.26
N GLY A 261 22.18 -18.18 -0.58
CA GLY A 261 23.56 -18.68 -0.54
C GLY A 261 24.50 -17.85 0.34
N PHE A 262 23.97 -16.90 1.11
CA PHE A 262 24.73 -16.14 2.09
C PHE A 262 25.15 -17.06 3.25
N THR A 263 26.21 -16.68 3.95
CA THR A 263 26.79 -17.46 5.05
C THR A 263 26.75 -16.73 6.38
N GLN A 264 26.39 -15.44 6.36
CA GLN A 264 26.27 -14.62 7.55
C GLN A 264 25.10 -13.65 7.40
N TYR A 265 24.50 -13.26 8.53
CA TYR A 265 23.49 -12.21 8.59
C TYR A 265 23.66 -11.33 9.84
N LEU A 266 23.11 -10.12 9.77
CA LEU A 266 23.08 -9.12 10.82
C LEU A 266 21.65 -8.67 11.05
N MET A 267 21.24 -8.56 12.32
CA MET A 267 19.93 -8.02 12.70
C MET A 267 20.10 -6.60 13.21
N GLU A 268 19.23 -5.68 12.80
CA GLU A 268 19.30 -4.28 13.24
C GLU A 268 19.10 -4.10 14.75
N SER A 269 18.46 -5.07 15.43
CA SER A 269 18.23 -5.05 16.87
C SER A 269 19.42 -5.48 17.73
N SER A 270 20.54 -5.93 17.13
CA SER A 270 21.75 -6.28 17.90
C SER A 270 22.48 -5.02 18.37
N ARG A 271 21.99 -4.45 19.47
CA ARG A 271 22.35 -3.10 19.94
C ARG A 271 23.80 -2.87 20.37
N ASP A 272 24.61 -3.91 20.56
CA ASP A 272 25.90 -3.70 21.23
C ASP A 272 27.17 -3.98 20.40
N ASP A 273 27.16 -4.73 19.30
CA ASP A 273 28.43 -5.03 18.58
C ASP A 273 28.32 -5.31 17.06
N PHE A 274 27.13 -5.24 16.43
CA PHE A 274 26.93 -5.61 15.01
C PHE A 274 27.66 -6.91 14.62
N VAL A 275 27.59 -7.94 15.46
CA VAL A 275 28.31 -9.21 15.23
C VAL A 275 27.56 -10.04 14.17
N PRO A 276 28.22 -10.39 13.04
CA PRO A 276 27.60 -11.24 12.04
C PRO A 276 27.31 -12.63 12.60
N MET A 277 26.04 -13.03 12.54
CA MET A 277 25.59 -14.37 12.92
C MET A 277 25.83 -15.34 11.76
N PRO A 278 26.30 -16.57 12.02
CA PRO A 278 26.51 -17.56 10.97
C PRO A 278 25.18 -18.08 10.41
N SER A 279 25.21 -18.57 9.17
CA SER A 279 24.09 -19.28 8.54
C SER A 279 24.57 -20.29 7.50
N ASP A 280 23.74 -21.28 7.23
CA ASP A 280 24.01 -22.27 6.19
C ASP A 280 23.80 -21.65 4.80
N ARG A 281 24.55 -22.15 3.80
CA ARG A 281 24.39 -21.75 2.38
C ARG A 281 23.00 -22.05 1.80
N GLY A 282 22.19 -22.86 2.48
CA GLY A 282 20.78 -23.08 2.12
C GLY A 282 19.86 -21.91 2.46
N SER A 283 20.36 -20.88 3.16
CA SER A 283 19.56 -19.75 3.61
C SER A 283 19.17 -18.82 2.45
N SER A 284 17.96 -18.25 2.56
CA SER A 284 17.39 -17.33 1.58
C SER A 284 16.47 -16.30 2.21
N VAL A 285 16.41 -15.14 1.58
CA VAL A 285 15.53 -14.02 1.92
C VAL A 285 14.97 -13.48 0.63
N SER A 286 13.65 -13.43 0.50
CA SER A 286 13.01 -12.78 -0.64
C SER A 286 11.96 -11.79 -0.21
N LYS A 287 11.94 -10.65 -0.89
CA LYS A 287 10.94 -9.61 -0.74
C LYS A 287 10.37 -9.31 -2.12
N SER A 288 9.06 -9.11 -2.21
CA SER A 288 8.42 -8.71 -3.44
C SER A 288 7.23 -7.81 -3.19
N ALA A 289 6.96 -6.92 -4.14
CA ALA A 289 5.78 -6.08 -4.14
C ALA A 289 5.14 -6.05 -5.52
N VAL A 290 3.81 -5.91 -5.52
CA VAL A 290 2.99 -5.69 -6.71
C VAL A 290 2.39 -4.30 -6.62
N ILE A 291 2.59 -3.48 -7.66
CA ILE A 291 2.14 -2.10 -7.73
C ILE A 291 1.30 -1.93 -8.99
N ALA A 292 0.10 -1.40 -8.82
CA ALA A 292 -0.79 -1.04 -9.90
C ALA A 292 -0.67 0.44 -10.24
N PHE A 293 -0.49 0.73 -11.52
CA PHE A 293 -0.52 2.07 -12.07
C PHE A 293 -1.81 2.23 -12.87
N SER A 294 -2.69 3.12 -12.42
CA SER A 294 -3.94 3.41 -13.12
C SER A 294 -3.71 4.39 -14.27
N HIS A 295 -4.59 4.35 -15.27
CA HIS A 295 -4.60 5.34 -16.36
C HIS A 295 -4.82 6.79 -15.87
N ASN A 296 -5.39 6.96 -14.67
CA ASN A 296 -5.60 8.28 -14.05
C ASN A 296 -4.36 8.79 -13.30
N GLY A 297 -3.26 8.02 -13.29
CA GLY A 297 -2.06 8.39 -12.56
C GLY A 297 -2.08 8.01 -11.09
N ASP A 298 -3.03 7.19 -10.63
CA ASP A 298 -2.92 6.60 -9.29
C ASP A 298 -1.85 5.50 -9.30
N VAL A 299 -1.08 5.45 -8.23
CA VAL A 299 -0.11 4.39 -7.95
C VAL A 299 -0.58 3.74 -6.66
N ASP A 300 -0.81 2.43 -6.68
CA ASP A 300 -1.31 1.69 -5.53
C ASP A 300 -0.50 0.42 -5.32
N VAL A 301 0.05 0.24 -4.13
CA VAL A 301 0.60 -1.05 -3.69
C VAL A 301 -0.54 -2.03 -3.46
N VAL A 302 -0.50 -3.16 -4.16
CA VAL A 302 -1.54 -4.20 -4.17
C VAL A 302 -1.19 -5.33 -3.22
N ASP A 303 0.08 -5.73 -3.20
CA ASP A 303 0.56 -6.85 -2.38
C ASP A 303 2.03 -6.64 -2.01
N ILE A 304 2.41 -7.10 -0.83
CA ILE A 304 3.80 -7.22 -0.37
C ILE A 304 3.98 -8.57 0.30
N GLN A 305 4.99 -9.30 -0.16
CA GLN A 305 5.36 -10.60 0.36
C GLN A 305 6.81 -10.60 0.82
N GLU A 306 7.03 -11.21 1.98
CA GLU A 306 8.34 -11.38 2.58
C GLU A 306 8.49 -12.82 3.03
N HIS A 307 9.56 -13.47 2.57
CA HIS A 307 9.90 -14.83 2.94
C HIS A 307 11.32 -14.88 3.47
N VAL A 308 11.48 -15.45 4.66
CA VAL A 308 12.76 -15.61 5.36
C VAL A 308 12.94 -17.09 5.68
N ASP A 309 13.97 -17.69 5.10
CA ASP A 309 14.41 -19.04 5.43
C ASP A 309 15.89 -18.96 5.80
N ILE A 310 16.18 -18.79 7.09
CA ILE A 310 17.55 -18.81 7.61
C ILE A 310 17.76 -20.15 8.32
N ARG A 311 18.90 -20.79 8.02
CA ARG A 311 19.26 -22.08 8.57
C ARG A 311 20.59 -22.01 9.30
N GLU A 312 20.70 -22.74 10.41
CA GLU A 312 21.95 -22.91 11.16
C GLU A 312 22.11 -24.38 11.54
N GLY A 313 23.21 -25.01 11.09
CA GLY A 313 23.46 -26.42 11.39
C GLY A 313 22.38 -27.35 10.83
N GLY A 314 21.79 -26.98 9.69
CA GLY A 314 20.71 -27.71 9.02
C GLY A 314 19.31 -27.45 9.58
N ARG A 315 19.17 -26.62 10.62
CA ARG A 315 17.88 -26.33 11.27
C ARG A 315 17.33 -24.98 10.82
N HIS A 316 16.02 -24.93 10.53
CA HIS A 316 15.33 -23.67 10.25
C HIS A 316 15.20 -22.85 11.54
N LEU A 317 15.61 -21.59 11.47
CA LEU A 317 15.34 -20.60 12.51
C LEU A 317 13.92 -20.04 12.33
N PRO A 318 13.22 -19.65 13.41
CA PRO A 318 11.86 -19.10 13.30
C PRO A 318 11.83 -17.81 12.48
N ALA A 319 11.01 -17.76 11.41
CA ALA A 319 10.95 -16.58 10.54
C ALA A 319 10.58 -15.28 11.30
N GLU A 320 9.71 -15.40 12.31
CA GLU A 320 9.24 -14.28 13.14
C GLU A 320 10.37 -13.61 13.94
N SER A 321 11.48 -14.30 14.23
CA SER A 321 12.60 -13.67 14.96
C SER A 321 13.38 -12.66 14.12
N PHE A 322 13.15 -12.63 12.80
CA PHE A 322 13.80 -11.70 11.86
C PHE A 322 12.92 -10.52 11.47
N ARG A 323 11.70 -10.44 12.02
CA ARG A 323 10.74 -9.37 11.76
C ARG A 323 10.75 -8.36 12.89
N LYS A 324 10.79 -7.08 12.53
CA LYS A 324 10.54 -5.99 13.47
C LYS A 324 9.05 -5.99 13.86
N PRO A 325 8.72 -5.75 15.14
CA PRO A 325 7.33 -5.53 15.52
C PRO A 325 6.83 -4.22 14.92
N ILE A 326 5.53 -4.15 14.61
CA ILE A 326 4.87 -2.90 14.22
C ILE A 326 4.98 -1.90 15.39
N PRO A 327 5.58 -0.71 15.20
CA PRO A 327 5.77 0.27 16.25
C PRO A 327 4.45 0.69 16.89
N HIS A 328 4.41 0.84 18.21
CA HIS A 328 3.26 1.39 18.94
C HIS A 328 1.91 0.67 18.72
N SER A 329 1.92 -0.58 18.23
CA SER A 329 0.72 -1.42 18.25
C SER A 329 0.24 -1.52 19.70
N PRO A 330 -0.97 -1.02 20.06
CA PRO A 330 -1.53 -1.30 21.37
C PRO A 330 -1.48 -2.82 21.60
N ARG A 331 -0.84 -3.25 22.70
CA ARG A 331 -0.87 -4.66 23.10
C ARG A 331 -2.34 -5.06 23.17
N HIS A 332 -2.71 -6.10 22.41
CA HIS A 332 -4.03 -6.71 22.33
C HIS A 332 -4.88 -6.43 23.58
N VAL A 333 -5.76 -5.42 23.50
CA VAL A 333 -6.95 -5.42 24.33
C VAL A 333 -7.97 -6.16 23.47
N PRO A 334 -8.44 -7.35 23.85
CA PRO A 334 -9.47 -8.04 23.07
C PRO A 334 -10.62 -7.06 22.84
N PHE A 335 -10.93 -6.81 21.56
CA PHE A 335 -12.04 -5.95 21.16
C PHE A 335 -13.29 -6.39 21.92
N ALA A 336 -13.82 -5.52 22.78
CA ALA A 336 -15.05 -5.82 23.48
C ALA A 336 -16.20 -5.87 22.46
N ASP A 337 -16.98 -6.96 22.46
CA ASP A 337 -18.17 -7.21 21.62
C ASP A 337 -19.19 -6.05 21.57
N SER A 338 -19.09 -5.07 22.47
CA SER A 338 -20.01 -3.96 22.64
C SER A 338 -20.05 -2.97 21.46
N GLN A 339 -18.96 -2.79 20.71
CA GLN A 339 -18.96 -1.85 19.56
C GLN A 339 -19.66 -2.45 18.33
N TRP A 340 -19.53 -3.76 18.11
CA TRP A 340 -20.30 -4.50 17.11
C TRP A 340 -21.81 -4.45 17.39
N HIS A 341 -22.21 -4.42 18.67
CA HIS A 341 -23.62 -4.29 19.05
C HIS A 341 -24.23 -2.94 18.66
N CYS A 342 -23.49 -1.83 18.72
CA CYS A 342 -24.01 -0.52 18.33
C CYS A 342 -24.24 -0.42 16.81
N LEU A 343 -23.27 -0.84 16.00
CA LEU A 343 -23.39 -0.88 14.54
C LEU A 343 -24.44 -1.92 14.07
N GLY A 344 -24.49 -3.08 14.74
CA GLY A 344 -25.53 -4.08 14.54
C GLY A 344 -26.94 -3.57 14.85
N ARG A 345 -27.11 -2.75 15.90
CA ARG A 345 -28.39 -2.11 16.24
C ARG A 345 -28.83 -1.09 15.20
N VAL A 346 -27.90 -0.29 14.66
CA VAL A 346 -28.22 0.66 13.56
C VAL A 346 -28.68 -0.10 12.31
N ARG A 347 -27.95 -1.15 11.92
CA ARG A 347 -28.33 -2.00 10.78
C ARG A 347 -29.67 -2.70 10.99
N ALA A 348 -29.92 -3.23 12.19
CA ALA A 348 -31.20 -3.83 12.54
C ALA A 348 -32.36 -2.82 12.49
N CYS A 349 -32.11 -1.57 12.89
CA CYS A 349 -33.09 -0.48 12.80
C CYS A 349 -33.46 -0.18 11.33
N VAL A 350 -32.48 -0.08 10.44
CA VAL A 350 -32.71 0.15 8.99
C VAL A 350 -33.50 -1.02 8.36
N ILE A 351 -33.14 -2.27 8.68
CA ILE A 351 -33.85 -3.46 8.19
C ILE A 351 -35.30 -3.50 8.72
N TRP A 352 -35.50 -3.10 9.98
CA TRP A 352 -36.81 -3.02 10.59
C TRP A 352 -37.70 -1.95 9.93
N VAL A 353 -37.17 -0.76 9.67
CA VAL A 353 -37.87 0.31 8.95
C VAL A 353 -38.29 -0.17 7.55
N ARG A 354 -37.40 -0.82 6.81
CA ARG A 354 -37.72 -1.45 5.50
C ARG A 354 -38.85 -2.47 5.59
N SER A 355 -38.77 -3.35 6.59
CA SER A 355 -39.77 -4.39 6.81
C SER A 355 -41.13 -3.80 7.20
N ALA A 356 -41.16 -2.74 8.01
CA ALA A 356 -42.36 -2.04 8.39
C ALA A 356 -43.00 -1.30 7.20
N PHE A 357 -42.19 -0.72 6.32
CA PHE A 357 -42.65 -0.07 5.09
C PHE A 357 -43.26 -1.09 4.11
N ARG A 358 -42.61 -2.24 3.88
CA ARG A 358 -43.16 -3.32 3.03
C ARG A 358 -44.45 -3.92 3.58
N ARG A 359 -44.55 -4.11 4.91
CA ARG A 359 -45.76 -4.67 5.54
C ARG A 359 -46.96 -3.72 5.53
N ARG A 360 -46.74 -2.42 5.32
CA ARG A 360 -47.81 -1.42 5.20
C ARG A 360 -48.38 -1.27 3.79
N GLN A 361 -47.91 -2.04 2.80
CA GLN A 361 -48.55 -2.11 1.49
C GLN A 361 -49.76 -3.06 1.51
N PRO A 362 -50.99 -2.58 1.34
CA PRO A 362 -52.11 -3.44 0.99
C PRO A 362 -52.03 -3.69 -0.52
N GLY A 363 -51.50 -4.84 -0.94
CA GLY A 363 -51.53 -5.20 -2.36
C GLY A 363 -50.61 -6.34 -2.81
N ALA A 364 -49.54 -6.67 -2.10
CA ALA A 364 -48.65 -7.77 -2.48
C ALA A 364 -49.19 -9.14 -1.99
N ARG A 365 -50.39 -9.53 -2.45
CA ARG A 365 -50.80 -10.93 -2.45
C ARG A 365 -50.51 -11.51 -3.83
N ASN A 366 -49.56 -12.43 -3.84
CA ASN A 366 -49.11 -13.21 -4.99
C ASN A 366 -50.29 -13.74 -5.83
N PHE A 367 -50.39 -13.28 -7.07
CA PHE A 367 -51.04 -14.05 -8.14
C PHE A 367 -50.15 -15.27 -8.41
N ARG A 368 -50.53 -16.43 -7.85
CA ARG A 368 -50.09 -17.73 -8.38
C ARG A 368 -51.06 -18.08 -9.50
N THR A 369 -50.53 -18.09 -10.71
CA THR A 369 -51.13 -18.70 -11.90
C THR A 369 -51.27 -20.21 -11.68
N THR A 370 -52.50 -20.69 -11.82
CA THR A 370 -52.82 -22.09 -12.13
C THR A 370 -53.98 -22.09 -13.12
N ALA A 371 -53.70 -22.65 -14.31
CA ALA A 371 -54.59 -22.90 -15.46
C ALA A 371 -55.18 -21.66 -16.15
#